data_AF-A0A8J9Z134-F1
#
_entry.id   AF-A0A8J9Z134-F1
#
_cell.length_a   1.000
_cell.length_b   1.000
_cell.length_c   1.000
_cell.angle_alpha   90.00
_cell.angle_beta   90.00
_cell.angle_gamma   90.00
#
_symmetry.space_group_name_H-M   'P 1'
#
loop_
_entity.id
_entity.type
_entity.pdbx_description
1 polymer ?
#
loop_
_entity_poly.entity_id
_entity_poly.type
_entity_poly.pdbx_seq_one_letter_code
_entity_poly.pdbx_strand_id
1 'polypeptide(L)'
;MILVLVLCPKSTSSPCVLPFRATPQLVTFAPGRTEQFRVCALRAGDVTTVFAGWVFHKRPAQKCPEALDIMPLFGKSQKSPAELAKTLRDAMEVLKRKDLPDKKTEKASDEASKTLVAMKHILYGTGDQEPVTELVAQLAQEMYNSDMIITLINNLHKIDFEGKKDVAQIFSNILRRQIGTRSPTVEYICTRQEILFTLMRGNETPEIALNCGIMLRDYETPEIALNCGIMLRECVRHEALAKVMLHSNQFYDFFRYVEMSTFDLASDAFATFKDLLTKHKILCAEFLEQNYDKVFGHYQQLLTSENYVTKRQSLKLLGELLLDRHNFTTMTKYISNADNLKLMMNLLRDKSRNIQFEAFHVFKVFVASSNKSILLKNQAKLVFVANPNKSKPILDILLKNQAKLVEFLTGFHTDRTEDEQFNDEKAYLIKQIRELQPAPQGV
;
A
#
# COMPACT_ATOMS: atom_id res chain seq x y z
N MET A 1 -7.22 12.83 -21.25
CA MET A 1 -5.90 12.51 -20.67
C MET A 1 -4.89 12.42 -21.82
N ILE A 2 -3.93 13.35 -21.91
CA ILE A 2 -2.96 13.42 -23.02
C ILE A 2 -1.88 12.35 -22.79
N LEU A 3 -1.77 11.40 -23.71
CA LEU A 3 -0.71 10.40 -23.73
C LEU A 3 0.57 11.08 -24.27
N VAL A 4 1.58 11.28 -23.43
CA VAL A 4 2.90 11.76 -23.89
C VAL A 4 3.68 10.55 -24.38
N LEU A 5 3.76 10.36 -25.70
CA LEU A 5 4.60 9.36 -26.36
C LEU A 5 5.98 9.97 -26.62
N VAL A 6 7.02 9.43 -25.98
CA VAL A 6 8.42 9.74 -26.32
C VAL A 6 8.90 8.68 -27.31
N LEU A 7 9.11 9.06 -28.58
CA LEU A 7 9.68 8.20 -29.62
C LEU A 7 11.19 8.45 -29.71
N CYS A 8 12.00 7.39 -29.64
CA CYS A 8 13.45 7.47 -29.84
C CYS A 8 13.88 6.63 -31.06
N PRO A 9 14.63 7.17 -32.04
CA PRO A 9 15.05 6.41 -33.22
C PRO A 9 16.15 5.40 -32.88
N LYS A 10 16.11 4.22 -33.51
CA LYS A 10 17.17 3.19 -33.40
C LYS A 10 18.38 3.56 -34.29
N SER A 11 19.28 4.40 -33.80
CA SER A 11 20.69 4.38 -34.27
C SER A 11 21.59 5.25 -33.40
N THR A 12 22.12 4.69 -32.30
CA THR A 12 23.47 4.99 -31.76
C THR A 12 23.72 4.12 -30.53
N SER A 13 24.85 3.42 -30.50
CA SER A 13 25.36 2.64 -29.37
C SER A 13 26.06 3.57 -28.37
N SER A 14 25.34 4.14 -27.39
CA SER A 14 25.85 4.78 -26.16
C SER A 14 24.68 5.12 -25.21
N PRO A 15 24.88 5.23 -23.87
CA PRO A 15 23.79 5.44 -22.93
C PRO A 15 23.30 6.90 -22.96
N CYS A 16 22.04 7.14 -23.33
CA CYS A 16 21.42 8.46 -23.27
C CYS A 16 21.09 8.85 -21.82
N VAL A 17 21.85 9.81 -21.29
CA VAL A 17 21.41 10.70 -20.20
C VAL A 17 20.56 11.79 -20.85
N LEU A 18 19.32 12.03 -20.38
CA LEU A 18 18.49 13.15 -20.85
C LEU A 18 18.31 14.20 -19.73
N PRO A 19 18.56 15.50 -20.02
CA PRO A 19 18.35 16.59 -19.07
C PRO A 19 16.90 17.11 -19.07
N PHE A 20 16.52 17.69 -17.93
CA PHE A 20 15.25 18.39 -17.66
C PHE A 20 15.06 19.59 -18.63
N ARG A 21 14.25 19.42 -19.69
CA ARG A 21 13.35 20.41 -20.35
C ARG A 21 13.21 20.10 -21.84
N ALA A 22 12.06 19.56 -22.25
CA ALA A 22 11.59 19.67 -23.63
C ALA A 22 10.05 19.73 -23.66
N THR A 23 9.53 20.77 -24.31
CA THR A 23 8.11 21.02 -24.60
C THR A 23 7.62 20.10 -25.73
N PRO A 24 6.39 19.54 -25.68
CA PRO A 24 5.92 18.63 -26.72
C PRO A 24 5.44 19.41 -27.96
N GLN A 25 5.99 19.09 -29.14
CA GLN A 25 5.43 19.47 -30.45
C GLN A 25 4.59 18.32 -31.01
N LEU A 26 3.40 18.63 -31.56
CA LEU A 26 2.56 17.68 -32.28
C LEU A 26 3.15 17.39 -33.66
N VAL A 27 3.33 16.11 -34.00
CA VAL A 27 3.65 15.66 -35.37
C VAL A 27 2.45 14.93 -35.96
N THR A 28 1.96 15.39 -37.11
CA THR A 28 0.93 14.71 -37.92
C THR A 28 1.59 13.82 -38.98
N PHE A 29 1.15 12.57 -39.11
CA PHE A 29 1.66 11.63 -40.13
C PHE A 29 0.59 11.34 -41.20
N ALA A 30 1.01 11.35 -42.47
CA ALA A 30 0.22 10.97 -43.65
C ALA A 30 0.30 9.44 -43.91
N PRO A 31 -0.70 8.82 -44.59
CA PRO A 31 -0.76 7.36 -44.73
C PRO A 31 0.22 6.86 -45.81
N GLY A 32 1.09 5.92 -45.46
CA GLY A 32 1.92 5.21 -46.44
C GLY A 32 3.37 4.82 -46.08
N ARG A 33 3.83 4.97 -44.82
CA ARG A 33 5.16 4.46 -44.39
C ARG A 33 5.05 3.50 -43.21
N THR A 34 5.65 2.32 -43.35
CA THR A 34 5.92 1.39 -42.25
C THR A 34 7.32 1.65 -41.69
N GLU A 35 7.40 2.30 -40.53
CA GLU A 35 8.63 2.35 -39.70
C GLU A 35 8.40 1.63 -38.37
N GLN A 36 9.38 0.86 -37.91
CA GLN A 36 9.32 0.10 -36.66
C GLN A 36 9.80 0.95 -35.47
N PHE A 37 8.88 1.29 -34.55
CA PHE A 37 9.20 1.93 -33.27
C PHE A 37 9.23 0.89 -32.12
N ARG A 38 10.10 1.08 -31.13
CA ARG A 38 10.01 0.36 -29.84
C ARG A 38 9.03 1.11 -28.93
N VAL A 39 7.97 0.45 -28.50
CA VAL A 39 7.09 0.92 -27.41
C VAL A 39 7.69 0.44 -26.09
N CYS A 40 8.14 1.36 -25.23
CA CYS A 40 8.41 1.04 -23.84
C CYS A 40 7.11 1.19 -23.04
N ALA A 41 6.47 0.08 -22.68
CA ALA A 41 5.34 0.09 -21.77
C ALA A 41 5.86 0.18 -20.32
N LEU A 42 5.51 1.26 -19.62
CA LEU A 42 5.53 1.28 -18.15
C LEU A 42 4.38 0.38 -17.66
N ARG A 43 4.69 -0.65 -16.88
CA ARG A 43 3.68 -1.50 -16.22
C ARG A 43 2.85 -0.64 -15.27
N ALA A 44 1.62 -0.33 -15.67
CA ALA A 44 0.57 0.09 -14.76
C ALA A 44 -0.13 -1.17 -14.24
N GLY A 45 -0.04 -1.40 -12.92
CA GLY A 45 -0.90 -2.36 -12.23
C GLY A 45 -2.31 -1.78 -12.08
N ASP A 46 -3.29 -2.66 -12.26
CA ASP A 46 -4.70 -2.55 -11.85
C ASP A 46 -5.52 -1.35 -12.33
N VAL A 47 -6.15 -1.52 -13.51
CA VAL A 47 -7.49 -0.98 -13.77
C VAL A 47 -8.32 -2.07 -14.43
N THR A 48 -9.19 -2.72 -13.66
CA THR A 48 -10.33 -3.48 -14.18
C THR A 48 -11.42 -2.50 -14.60
N THR A 49 -11.54 -2.24 -15.89
CA THR A 49 -12.79 -1.76 -16.48
C THR A 49 -12.94 -2.33 -17.88
N VAL A 50 -13.94 -3.18 -18.05
CA VAL A 50 -14.31 -3.83 -19.30
C VAL A 50 -14.96 -2.79 -20.22
N PHE A 51 -14.43 -2.60 -21.42
CA PHE A 51 -15.17 -2.03 -22.55
C PHE A 51 -14.94 -2.86 -23.81
N ALA A 52 -16.05 -3.16 -24.47
CA ALA A 52 -16.20 -4.13 -25.54
C ALA A 52 -15.57 -3.68 -26.87
N GLY A 53 -15.12 -4.67 -27.65
CA GLY A 53 -15.34 -4.66 -29.10
C GLY A 53 -14.12 -4.49 -30.01
N TRP A 54 -13.09 -5.35 -29.94
CA TRP A 54 -12.13 -5.52 -31.05
C TRP A 54 -11.75 -7.00 -31.23
N VAL A 55 -12.10 -7.58 -32.38
CA VAL A 55 -11.71 -8.93 -32.81
C VAL A 55 -10.29 -8.88 -33.35
N PHE A 56 -9.33 -9.53 -32.67
CA PHE A 56 -7.97 -9.70 -33.19
C PHE A 56 -7.81 -11.07 -33.84
N HIS A 57 -7.51 -11.07 -35.14
CA HIS A 57 -7.08 -12.26 -35.89
C HIS A 57 -5.70 -12.73 -35.39
N LYS A 58 -5.60 -13.99 -34.96
CA LYS A 58 -4.34 -14.69 -34.68
C LYS A 58 -3.47 -14.72 -35.95
N ARG A 59 -2.25 -14.19 -35.90
CA ARG A 59 -1.14 -14.64 -36.75
C ARG A 59 -0.12 -15.43 -35.91
N PRO A 60 0.55 -16.45 -36.46
CA PRO A 60 1.38 -17.36 -35.69
C PRO A 60 2.68 -16.69 -35.25
N ALA A 61 3.11 -17.01 -34.04
CA ALA A 61 4.35 -16.52 -33.44
C ALA A 61 5.57 -17.06 -34.20
N GLN A 62 6.44 -16.16 -34.64
CA GLN A 62 7.74 -16.46 -35.20
C GLN A 62 8.73 -16.71 -34.06
N LYS A 63 9.27 -17.94 -33.98
CA LYS A 63 10.23 -18.40 -32.97
C LYS A 63 11.51 -17.56 -33.00
N CYS A 64 11.92 -17.02 -31.85
CA CYS A 64 13.31 -16.62 -31.60
C CYS A 64 14.10 -17.86 -31.12
N PRO A 65 15.42 -17.95 -31.38
CA PRO A 65 16.18 -19.17 -31.14
C PRO A 65 16.35 -19.44 -29.64
N GLU A 66 16.02 -20.67 -29.24
CA GLU A 66 16.28 -21.25 -27.94
C GLU A 66 17.78 -21.16 -27.63
N ALA A 67 18.13 -20.52 -26.51
CA ALA A 67 19.40 -20.78 -25.87
C ALA A 67 19.35 -22.25 -25.42
N LEU A 68 20.24 -23.06 -25.98
CA LEU A 68 20.40 -24.48 -25.63
C LEU A 68 20.55 -24.61 -24.12
N ASP A 69 19.48 -25.10 -23.48
CA ASP A 69 19.52 -25.64 -22.12
C ASP A 69 20.55 -26.76 -22.09
N ILE A 70 21.65 -26.52 -21.37
CA ILE A 70 22.58 -27.58 -20.98
C ILE A 70 21.83 -28.43 -19.95
N MET A 71 21.28 -29.56 -20.40
CA MET A 71 20.72 -30.59 -19.53
C MET A 71 21.74 -30.98 -18.44
N PRO A 72 21.36 -31.03 -17.16
CA PRO A 72 22.18 -31.70 -16.17
C PRO A 72 21.98 -33.22 -16.30
N LEU A 73 22.82 -33.87 -17.11
CA LEU A 73 23.19 -35.26 -16.88
C LEU A 73 24.00 -35.29 -15.57
N PHE A 74 23.37 -35.67 -14.46
CA PHE A 74 23.93 -36.34 -13.26
C PHE A 74 22.90 -36.17 -12.12
N GLY A 75 22.13 -37.23 -11.86
CA GLY A 75 21.14 -37.26 -10.79
C GLY A 75 21.78 -37.09 -9.41
N LYS A 76 21.64 -35.89 -8.85
CA LYS A 76 21.64 -35.72 -7.39
C LYS A 76 20.20 -35.91 -6.95
N SER A 77 19.97 -36.84 -6.01
CA SER A 77 18.68 -36.99 -5.33
C SER A 77 18.14 -35.61 -4.95
N GLN A 78 16.88 -35.32 -5.30
CA GLN A 78 16.23 -34.09 -4.86
C GLN A 78 16.27 -34.07 -3.33
N LYS A 79 16.88 -33.03 -2.75
CA LYS A 79 17.00 -32.91 -1.29
C LYS A 79 15.60 -32.93 -0.68
N SER A 80 15.42 -33.66 0.41
CA SER A 80 14.14 -33.68 1.14
C SER A 80 13.85 -32.31 1.79
N PRO A 81 12.59 -31.98 2.12
CA PRO A 81 12.27 -30.75 2.84
C PRO A 81 13.08 -30.55 4.13
N ALA A 82 13.32 -31.63 4.88
CA ALA A 82 14.14 -31.59 6.11
C ALA A 82 15.62 -31.30 5.81
N GLU A 83 16.18 -31.90 4.76
CA GLU A 83 17.56 -31.62 4.34
C GLU A 83 17.73 -30.18 3.85
N LEU A 84 16.75 -29.64 3.12
CA LEU A 84 16.74 -28.24 2.70
C LEU A 84 16.66 -27.30 3.91
N ALA A 85 15.74 -27.55 4.85
CA ALA A 85 15.62 -26.76 6.07
C ALA A 85 16.92 -26.77 6.89
N LYS A 86 17.55 -27.94 7.05
CA LYS A 86 18.85 -28.06 7.72
C LYS A 86 19.95 -27.30 6.97
N THR A 87 20.06 -27.49 5.66
CA THR A 87 21.06 -26.81 4.81
C THR A 87 20.95 -25.29 4.96
N LEU A 88 19.73 -24.74 4.85
CA LEU A 88 19.50 -23.31 4.96
C LEU A 88 19.90 -22.80 6.36
N ARG A 89 19.54 -23.53 7.41
CA ARG A 89 19.89 -23.16 8.78
C ARG A 89 21.40 -23.09 8.98
N ASP A 90 22.12 -24.11 8.52
CA ASP A 90 23.58 -24.19 8.63
C ASP A 90 24.25 -23.04 7.85
N ALA A 91 23.75 -22.74 6.65
CA ALA A 91 24.21 -21.59 5.86
C ALA A 91 23.96 -20.25 6.58
N MET A 92 22.75 -20.04 7.11
CA MET A 92 22.41 -18.83 7.85
C MET A 92 23.25 -18.67 9.13
N GLU A 93 23.60 -19.77 9.81
CA GLU A 93 24.45 -19.73 11.00
C GLU A 93 25.89 -19.31 10.67
N VAL A 94 26.40 -19.70 9.50
CA VAL A 94 27.69 -19.21 9.00
C VAL A 94 27.60 -17.72 8.69
N LEU A 95 26.57 -17.27 7.95
CA LEU A 95 26.37 -15.85 7.62
C LEU A 95 26.19 -14.97 8.85
N LYS A 96 25.70 -15.51 9.97
CA LYS A 96 25.53 -14.76 11.23
C LYS A 96 26.87 -14.29 11.85
N ARG A 97 27.96 -15.05 11.67
CA ARG A 97 29.26 -14.77 12.31
C ARG A 97 29.95 -13.56 11.67
N LYS A 98 30.54 -12.69 12.50
CA LYS A 98 31.14 -11.43 12.05
C LYS A 98 32.60 -11.54 11.56
N ASP A 99 33.28 -12.67 11.80
CA ASP A 99 34.73 -12.81 11.59
C ASP A 99 35.11 -14.08 10.80
N LEU A 100 34.42 -14.35 9.69
CA LEU A 100 34.73 -15.50 8.83
C LEU A 100 35.50 -15.09 7.57
N PRO A 101 36.40 -15.96 7.06
CA PRO A 101 37.04 -15.73 5.76
C PRO A 101 36.00 -15.53 4.65
N ASP A 102 36.20 -14.55 3.78
CA ASP A 102 35.28 -14.19 2.70
C ASP A 102 34.83 -15.40 1.87
N LYS A 103 35.76 -16.29 1.54
CA LYS A 103 35.48 -17.54 0.80
C LYS A 103 34.46 -18.46 1.50
N LYS A 104 34.43 -18.48 2.83
CA LYS A 104 33.44 -19.27 3.60
C LYS A 104 32.07 -18.57 3.61
N THR A 105 32.07 -17.25 3.73
CA THR A 105 30.86 -16.41 3.70
C THR A 105 30.19 -16.46 2.32
N GLU A 106 30.95 -16.31 1.24
CA GLU A 106 30.47 -16.41 -0.14
C GLU A 106 29.88 -17.79 -0.42
N LYS A 107 30.56 -18.87 -0.02
CA LYS A 107 30.05 -20.24 -0.16
C LYS A 107 28.74 -20.45 0.62
N ALA A 108 28.61 -19.86 1.80
CA ALA A 108 27.38 -19.94 2.59
C ALA A 108 26.25 -19.13 1.95
N SER A 109 26.55 -17.97 1.39
CA SER A 109 25.59 -17.17 0.62
C SER A 109 25.07 -17.96 -0.58
N ASP A 110 25.97 -18.52 -1.40
CA ASP A 110 25.61 -19.34 -2.56
C ASP A 110 24.74 -20.55 -2.19
N GLU A 111 25.07 -21.24 -1.10
CA GLU A 111 24.28 -22.38 -0.63
C GLU A 111 22.91 -21.93 -0.12
N ALA A 112 22.81 -20.79 0.57
CA ALA A 112 21.54 -20.20 0.99
C ALA A 112 20.66 -19.86 -0.22
N SER A 113 21.18 -19.17 -1.23
CA SER A 113 20.42 -18.79 -2.43
C SER A 113 19.93 -20.04 -3.19
N LYS A 114 20.79 -21.04 -3.40
CA LYS A 114 20.38 -22.32 -4.04
C LYS A 114 19.31 -23.06 -3.25
N THR A 115 19.42 -23.03 -1.92
CA THR A 115 18.45 -23.68 -1.03
C THR A 115 17.10 -22.97 -1.03
N LEU A 116 17.09 -21.63 -1.02
CA LEU A 116 15.88 -20.83 -1.15
C LEU A 116 15.16 -21.10 -2.48
N VAL A 117 15.90 -21.15 -3.59
CA VAL A 117 15.32 -21.52 -4.90
C VAL A 117 14.70 -22.93 -4.86
N ALA A 118 15.39 -23.91 -4.27
CA ALA A 118 14.86 -25.26 -4.14
C ALA A 118 13.60 -25.33 -3.26
N MET A 119 13.56 -24.58 -2.16
CA MET A 119 12.35 -24.45 -1.33
C MET A 119 11.20 -23.79 -2.10
N LYS A 120 11.48 -22.75 -2.88
CA LYS A 120 10.49 -22.09 -3.75
C LYS A 120 9.93 -23.06 -4.79
N HIS A 121 10.75 -23.90 -5.40
CA HIS A 121 10.31 -24.94 -6.32
C HIS A 121 9.37 -25.96 -5.67
N ILE A 122 9.58 -26.33 -4.40
CA ILE A 122 8.63 -27.18 -3.67
C ILE A 122 7.27 -26.46 -3.50
N LEU A 123 7.27 -25.16 -3.24
CA LEU A 123 6.07 -24.37 -2.93
C LEU A 123 5.26 -23.93 -4.16
N TYR A 124 5.93 -23.68 -5.28
CA TYR A 124 5.31 -23.18 -6.51
C TYR A 124 5.30 -24.19 -7.66
N GLY A 125 6.02 -25.30 -7.55
CA GLY A 125 6.23 -26.22 -8.65
C GLY A 125 7.35 -25.77 -9.59
N THR A 126 7.63 -26.59 -10.60
CA THR A 126 8.65 -26.31 -11.64
C THR A 126 8.11 -26.66 -13.02
N GLY A 127 8.09 -25.67 -13.93
CA GLY A 127 7.54 -25.87 -15.28
C GLY A 127 6.06 -26.25 -15.23
N ASP A 128 5.73 -27.43 -15.78
CA ASP A 128 4.37 -27.97 -15.80
C ASP A 128 4.02 -28.83 -14.57
N GLN A 129 4.92 -28.98 -13.60
CA GLN A 129 4.66 -29.79 -12.40
C GLN A 129 4.06 -28.94 -11.28
N GLU A 130 2.87 -29.33 -10.82
CA GLU A 130 2.22 -28.71 -9.66
C GLU A 130 2.94 -29.04 -8.33
N PRO A 131 2.85 -28.17 -7.31
CA PRO A 131 3.38 -28.43 -5.99
C PRO A 131 2.82 -29.71 -5.36
N VAL A 132 3.69 -30.59 -4.89
CA VAL A 132 3.28 -31.79 -4.16
C VAL A 132 2.87 -31.41 -2.73
N THR A 133 1.58 -31.53 -2.42
CA THR A 133 0.98 -31.11 -1.13
C THR A 133 1.70 -31.67 0.10
N GLU A 134 2.16 -32.92 0.03
CA GLU A 134 2.90 -33.55 1.14
C GLU A 134 4.26 -32.89 1.37
N LEU A 135 5.02 -32.60 0.31
CA LEU A 135 6.32 -31.93 0.41
C LEU A 135 6.17 -30.50 0.91
N VAL A 136 5.12 -29.79 0.49
CA VAL A 136 4.77 -28.46 1.02
C VAL A 136 4.45 -28.54 2.51
N ALA A 137 3.69 -29.55 2.94
CA ALA A 137 3.35 -29.76 4.35
C ALA A 137 4.59 -30.03 5.20
N GLN A 138 5.47 -30.92 4.74
CA GLN A 138 6.73 -31.24 5.40
C GLN A 138 7.63 -30.00 5.49
N LEU A 139 7.80 -29.25 4.39
CA LEU A 139 8.61 -28.03 4.38
C LEU A 139 8.08 -26.99 5.37
N ALA A 140 6.77 -26.73 5.36
CA ALA A 140 6.15 -25.80 6.29
C ALA A 140 6.36 -26.21 7.75
N GLN A 141 6.20 -27.50 8.06
CA GLN A 141 6.41 -28.02 9.41
C GLN A 141 7.87 -27.85 9.88
N GLU A 142 8.83 -28.15 9.00
CA GLU A 142 10.26 -27.94 9.28
C GLU A 142 10.59 -26.45 9.50
N MET A 143 9.96 -25.56 8.74
CA MET A 143 10.12 -24.11 8.95
C MET A 143 9.60 -23.65 10.32
N TYR A 144 8.49 -24.22 10.81
CA TYR A 144 7.92 -23.89 12.13
C TYR A 144 8.74 -24.47 13.28
N ASN A 145 9.07 -25.77 13.21
CA ASN A 145 9.78 -26.50 14.28
C ASN A 145 11.14 -25.89 14.62
N SER A 146 11.65 -25.09 13.70
CA SER A 146 13.03 -24.68 13.69
C SER A 146 13.21 -23.17 13.61
N ASP A 147 12.12 -22.44 13.86
CA ASP A 147 12.05 -20.98 13.89
C ASP A 147 12.76 -20.34 12.67
N MET A 148 12.60 -20.99 11.51
CA MET A 148 13.26 -20.58 10.26
C MET A 148 12.73 -19.22 9.79
N ILE A 149 11.43 -18.99 9.94
CA ILE A 149 10.75 -17.77 9.50
C ILE A 149 11.38 -16.55 10.17
N ILE A 150 11.45 -16.53 11.51
CA ILE A 150 12.05 -15.41 12.25
C ILE A 150 13.55 -15.31 11.99
N THR A 151 14.25 -16.44 11.81
CA THR A 151 15.68 -16.45 11.50
C THR A 151 15.97 -15.77 10.16
N LEU A 152 15.19 -16.06 9.12
CA LEU A 152 15.34 -15.45 7.80
C LEU A 152 15.01 -13.95 7.85
N ILE A 153 13.94 -13.55 8.53
CA ILE A 153 13.56 -12.14 8.66
C ILE A 153 14.64 -11.34 9.41
N ASN A 154 15.13 -11.84 10.55
CA ASN A 154 16.18 -11.17 11.34
C ASN A 154 17.51 -11.01 10.59
N ASN A 155 17.77 -11.89 9.63
CA ASN A 155 19.03 -11.92 8.88
C ASN A 155 18.83 -11.58 7.40
N LEU A 156 17.72 -10.92 7.04
CA LEU A 156 17.41 -10.59 5.64
C LEU A 156 18.49 -9.72 5.00
N HIS A 157 19.14 -8.86 5.79
CA HIS A 157 20.29 -8.04 5.36
C HIS A 157 21.54 -8.83 4.96
N LYS A 158 21.61 -10.12 5.32
CA LYS A 158 22.74 -11.01 5.01
C LYS A 158 22.50 -11.89 3.79
N ILE A 159 21.28 -11.84 3.26
CA ILE A 159 20.85 -12.61 2.10
C ILE A 159 21.06 -11.75 0.86
N ASP A 160 21.48 -12.37 -0.22
CA ASP A 160 21.67 -11.72 -1.51
C ASP A 160 20.35 -11.13 -2.05
N PHE A 161 20.45 -10.22 -3.03
CA PHE A 161 19.30 -9.49 -3.55
C PHE A 161 18.14 -10.37 -4.03
N GLU A 162 18.42 -11.41 -4.81
CA GLU A 162 17.38 -12.33 -5.29
C GLU A 162 16.89 -13.24 -4.16
N GLY A 163 17.78 -13.68 -3.27
CA GLY A 163 17.42 -14.42 -2.07
C GLY A 163 16.42 -13.68 -1.16
N LYS A 164 16.55 -12.35 -1.01
CA LYS A 164 15.59 -11.53 -0.24
C LYS A 164 14.17 -11.63 -0.82
N LYS A 165 14.04 -11.61 -2.16
CA LYS A 165 12.76 -11.78 -2.86
C LYS A 165 12.22 -13.19 -2.70
N ASP A 166 13.09 -14.19 -2.79
CA ASP A 166 12.71 -15.59 -2.59
C ASP A 166 12.20 -15.84 -1.16
N VAL A 167 12.82 -15.24 -0.14
CA VAL A 167 12.30 -15.27 1.24
C VAL A 167 10.90 -14.68 1.31
N ALA A 168 10.65 -13.52 0.71
CA ALA A 168 9.33 -12.89 0.72
C ALA A 168 8.28 -13.75 0.01
N GLN A 169 8.63 -14.40 -1.10
CA GLN A 169 7.73 -15.31 -1.83
C GLN A 169 7.43 -16.59 -1.04
N ILE A 170 8.47 -17.23 -0.49
CA ILE A 170 8.34 -18.41 0.37
C ILE A 170 7.43 -18.08 1.56
N PHE A 171 7.71 -16.98 2.27
CA PHE A 171 6.90 -16.51 3.40
C PHE A 171 5.45 -16.30 3.01
N SER A 172 5.19 -15.60 1.90
CA SER A 172 3.83 -15.31 1.44
C SER A 172 3.07 -16.57 1.04
N ASN A 173 3.75 -17.53 0.41
CA ASN A 173 3.14 -18.80 0.00
C ASN A 173 2.75 -19.63 1.23
N ILE A 174 3.67 -19.85 2.17
CA ILE A 174 3.36 -20.63 3.38
C ILE A 174 2.28 -19.94 4.21
N LEU A 175 2.29 -18.60 4.32
CA LEU A 175 1.28 -17.84 5.06
C LEU A 175 -0.14 -18.05 4.54
N ARG A 176 -0.29 -18.17 3.21
CA ARG A 176 -1.58 -18.43 2.54
C ARG A 176 -2.04 -19.89 2.64
N ARG A 177 -1.20 -20.80 3.12
CA ARG A 177 -1.50 -22.23 3.19
C ARG A 177 -2.64 -22.50 4.17
N GLN A 178 -3.61 -23.30 3.73
CA GLN A 178 -4.75 -23.74 4.53
C GLN A 178 -4.78 -25.27 4.66
N ILE A 179 -5.24 -25.74 5.82
CA ILE A 179 -5.57 -27.15 6.06
C ILE A 179 -7.02 -27.17 6.56
N GLY A 180 -7.95 -27.51 5.66
CA GLY A 180 -9.38 -27.30 5.90
C GLY A 180 -9.66 -25.81 6.09
N THR A 181 -10.25 -25.44 7.22
CA THR A 181 -10.53 -24.04 7.59
C THR A 181 -9.41 -23.37 8.38
N ARG A 182 -8.36 -24.12 8.76
CA ARG A 182 -7.25 -23.61 9.57
C ARG A 182 -6.15 -23.04 8.69
N SER A 183 -5.48 -22.01 9.21
CA SER A 183 -4.31 -21.39 8.59
C SER A 183 -3.10 -21.58 9.50
N PRO A 184 -2.33 -22.69 9.38
CA PRO A 184 -1.31 -23.07 10.35
C PRO A 184 -0.23 -22.01 10.56
N THR A 185 0.18 -21.30 9.51
CA THR A 185 1.19 -20.24 9.62
C THR A 185 0.67 -19.03 10.37
N VAL A 186 -0.61 -18.68 10.19
CA VAL A 186 -1.27 -17.60 10.96
C VAL A 186 -1.27 -17.95 12.43
N GLU A 187 -1.66 -19.18 12.77
CA GLU A 187 -1.65 -19.69 14.15
C GLU A 187 -0.23 -19.68 14.75
N TYR A 188 0.77 -20.12 13.97
CA TYR A 188 2.17 -20.06 14.38
C TYR A 188 2.62 -18.62 14.67
N ILE A 189 2.36 -17.66 13.76
CA ILE A 189 2.74 -16.25 13.95
C ILE A 189 2.00 -15.63 15.15
N CYS A 190 0.74 -16.00 15.41
CA CYS A 190 0.01 -15.55 16.60
C CYS A 190 0.70 -15.95 17.91
N THR A 191 1.40 -17.10 17.93
CA THR A 191 2.20 -17.55 19.10
C THR A 191 3.63 -16.98 19.10
N ARG A 192 4.06 -16.36 17.99
CA ARG A 192 5.40 -15.78 17.77
C ARG A 192 5.29 -14.35 17.22
N GLN A 193 4.60 -13.47 17.95
CA GLN A 193 4.29 -12.10 17.50
C GLN A 193 5.53 -11.23 17.19
N GLU A 194 6.71 -11.59 17.72
CA GLU A 194 7.99 -10.97 17.37
C GLU A 194 8.24 -10.94 15.85
N ILE A 195 7.73 -11.92 15.10
CA ILE A 195 7.80 -11.92 13.64
C ILE A 195 7.15 -10.66 13.06
N LEU A 196 5.94 -10.32 13.53
CA LEU A 196 5.21 -9.12 13.07
C LEU A 196 5.96 -7.86 13.45
N PHE A 197 6.42 -7.75 14.70
CA PHE A 197 7.12 -6.55 15.17
C PHE A 197 8.47 -6.35 14.49
N THR A 198 9.16 -7.44 14.14
CA THR A 198 10.41 -7.37 13.38
C THR A 198 10.14 -6.90 11.95
N LEU A 199 9.08 -7.38 11.29
CA LEU A 199 8.67 -6.89 9.98
C LEU A 199 8.23 -5.41 10.01
N MET A 200 7.50 -4.99 11.07
CA MET A 200 7.10 -3.59 11.25
C MET A 200 8.30 -2.67 11.42
N ARG A 201 9.28 -3.05 12.27
CA ARG A 201 10.55 -2.34 12.45
C ARG A 201 11.44 -2.40 11.21
N GLY A 202 11.23 -3.35 10.31
CA GLY A 202 11.93 -3.38 9.01
C GLY A 202 11.70 -2.12 8.17
N ASN A 203 10.65 -1.34 8.47
CA ASN A 203 10.40 -0.03 7.87
C ASN A 203 11.17 1.12 8.54
N GLU A 204 11.85 0.88 9.68
CA GLU A 204 12.73 1.86 10.32
C GLU A 204 14.01 2.04 9.50
N THR A 205 14.28 3.26 9.07
CA THR A 205 15.59 3.63 8.55
C THR A 205 16.64 3.76 9.66
N PRO A 206 17.93 3.60 9.35
CA PRO A 206 19.01 3.61 10.34
C PRO A 206 19.15 4.91 11.12
N GLU A 207 18.69 6.05 10.57
CA GLU A 207 18.65 7.34 11.28
C GLU A 207 17.79 7.29 12.54
N ILE A 208 16.82 6.38 12.62
CA ILE A 208 15.89 6.24 13.76
C ILE A 208 16.33 5.09 14.69
N ALA A 209 16.98 4.06 14.16
CA ALA A 209 17.47 2.89 14.91
C ALA A 209 18.59 3.21 15.92
N LEU A 210 19.13 4.44 15.90
CA LEU A 210 20.19 4.89 16.82
C LEU A 210 19.79 4.79 18.31
N ASN A 211 18.49 4.75 18.64
CA ASN A 211 18.00 4.62 20.02
C ASN A 211 17.63 3.18 20.44
N CYS A 212 17.70 2.18 19.55
CA CYS A 212 17.30 0.81 19.85
C CYS A 212 18.46 -0.21 19.87
N GLY A 213 19.72 0.23 19.86
CA GLY A 213 20.88 -0.66 20.03
C GLY A 213 21.15 -1.61 18.85
N ILE A 214 20.46 -1.43 17.72
CA ILE A 214 20.74 -2.16 16.48
C ILE A 214 21.67 -1.29 15.63
N MET A 215 22.97 -1.56 15.72
CA MET A 215 23.97 -0.98 14.82
C MET A 215 23.71 -1.43 13.37
N LEU A 216 23.05 -0.58 12.58
CA LEU A 216 22.98 -0.69 11.12
C LEU A 216 23.59 0.58 10.51
N ARG A 217 24.90 0.74 10.60
CA ARG A 217 25.59 1.95 10.12
C ARG A 217 25.94 1.96 8.63
N ASP A 218 25.81 0.84 7.93
CA ASP A 218 26.29 0.76 6.55
C ASP A 218 25.25 0.07 5.64
N TYR A 219 24.74 0.85 4.68
CA TYR A 219 24.14 0.51 3.37
C TYR A 219 23.46 -0.88 3.16
N GLU A 220 22.13 -0.83 2.89
CA GLU A 220 21.23 -1.79 2.18
C GLU A 220 19.76 -1.74 2.70
N THR A 221 19.35 -0.64 3.33
CA THR A 221 18.06 -0.56 4.05
C THR A 221 16.80 -0.48 3.18
N PRO A 222 16.78 0.17 1.99
CA PRO A 222 15.54 0.33 1.23
C PRO A 222 14.95 -0.99 0.72
N GLU A 223 15.79 -1.91 0.24
CA GLU A 223 15.34 -3.18 -0.33
C GLU A 223 14.77 -4.10 0.74
N ILE A 224 15.39 -4.12 1.93
CA ILE A 224 14.90 -4.85 3.08
C ILE A 224 13.54 -4.31 3.49
N ALA A 225 13.40 -2.98 3.60
CA ALA A 225 12.14 -2.33 3.95
C ALA A 225 11.02 -2.71 2.98
N LEU A 226 11.27 -2.69 1.66
CA LEU A 226 10.28 -3.08 0.65
C LEU A 226 9.88 -4.56 0.75
N ASN A 227 10.84 -5.48 0.94
CA ASN A 227 10.53 -6.90 1.13
C ASN A 227 9.76 -7.14 2.45
N CYS A 228 10.12 -6.44 3.52
CA CYS A 228 9.37 -6.44 4.78
C CYS A 228 7.93 -5.93 4.56
N GLY A 229 7.74 -4.84 3.82
CA GLY A 229 6.43 -4.30 3.47
C GLY A 229 5.57 -5.29 2.69
N ILE A 230 6.13 -6.02 1.73
CA ILE A 230 5.44 -7.10 1.00
C ILE A 230 4.96 -8.19 1.96
N MET A 231 5.87 -8.73 2.78
CA MET A 231 5.53 -9.78 3.76
C MET A 231 4.50 -9.27 4.79
N LEU A 232 4.64 -8.02 5.23
CA LEU A 232 3.75 -7.41 6.22
C LEU A 232 2.34 -7.23 5.66
N ARG A 233 2.19 -6.74 4.42
CA ARG A 233 0.88 -6.62 3.78
C ARG A 233 0.21 -7.98 3.56
N GLU A 234 0.98 -9.04 3.35
CA GLU A 234 0.44 -10.40 3.33
C GLU A 234 -0.07 -10.83 4.72
N CYS A 235 0.66 -10.51 5.80
CA CYS A 235 0.14 -10.68 7.17
C CYS A 235 -1.16 -9.91 7.40
N VAL A 236 -1.25 -8.66 6.93
CA VAL A 236 -2.46 -7.82 7.11
C VAL A 236 -3.70 -8.45 6.45
N ARG A 237 -3.56 -9.36 5.48
CA ARG A 237 -4.72 -10.07 4.89
C ARG A 237 -5.46 -10.95 5.89
N HIS A 238 -4.80 -11.37 6.96
CA HIS A 238 -5.37 -12.23 8.00
C HIS A 238 -5.77 -11.38 9.21
N GLU A 239 -7.06 -11.37 9.53
CA GLU A 239 -7.63 -10.50 10.58
C GLU A 239 -6.93 -10.69 11.94
N ALA A 240 -6.58 -11.92 12.31
CA ALA A 240 -5.88 -12.22 13.56
C ALA A 240 -4.50 -11.51 13.65
N LEU A 241 -3.74 -11.47 12.55
CA LEU A 241 -2.43 -10.82 12.52
C LEU A 241 -2.57 -9.30 12.44
N ALA A 242 -3.54 -8.83 11.63
CA ALA A 242 -3.88 -7.41 11.56
C ALA A 242 -4.27 -6.85 12.94
N LYS A 243 -5.03 -7.62 13.73
CA LYS A 243 -5.41 -7.25 15.10
C LYS A 243 -4.20 -7.05 16.00
N VAL A 244 -3.23 -7.98 15.97
CA VAL A 244 -1.99 -7.87 16.74
C VAL A 244 -1.21 -6.62 16.34
N MET A 245 -1.04 -6.36 15.04
CA MET A 245 -0.32 -5.20 14.54
C MET A 245 -1.01 -3.88 14.92
N LEU A 246 -2.32 -3.79 14.69
CA LEU A 246 -3.11 -2.58 14.90
C LEU A 246 -3.15 -2.16 16.39
N HIS A 247 -3.24 -3.13 17.31
CA HIS A 247 -3.27 -2.87 18.76
C HIS A 247 -1.88 -2.76 19.39
N SER A 248 -0.81 -2.84 18.59
CA SER A 248 0.56 -2.69 19.08
C SER A 248 0.98 -1.23 19.19
N ASN A 249 1.98 -0.94 20.03
CA ASN A 249 2.58 0.39 20.06
C ASN A 249 3.31 0.71 18.75
N GLN A 250 3.82 -0.31 18.07
CA GLN A 250 4.55 -0.18 16.81
C GLN A 250 3.66 0.31 15.66
N PHE A 251 2.33 0.20 15.78
CA PHE A 251 1.41 0.77 14.81
C PHE A 251 1.64 2.29 14.64
N TYR A 252 1.92 2.99 15.74
CA TYR A 252 2.09 4.43 15.71
C TYR A 252 3.39 4.87 15.02
N ASP A 253 4.34 3.97 14.81
CA ASP A 253 5.54 4.26 14.04
C ASP A 253 5.24 4.49 12.55
N PHE A 254 4.12 3.97 12.03
CA PHE A 254 3.69 4.27 10.66
C PHE A 254 3.47 5.75 10.40
N PHE A 255 3.04 6.55 11.39
CA PHE A 255 2.94 8.00 11.23
C PHE A 255 4.29 8.66 10.94
N ARG A 256 5.39 8.02 11.34
CA ARG A 256 6.75 8.46 11.01
C ARG A 256 7.21 7.88 9.67
N TYR A 257 6.92 6.59 9.41
CA TYR A 257 7.33 5.93 8.17
C TYR A 257 6.72 6.57 6.91
N VAL A 258 5.46 7.02 6.98
CA VAL A 258 4.81 7.70 5.85
C VAL A 258 5.36 9.10 5.56
N GLU A 259 6.15 9.67 6.47
CA GLU A 259 6.80 10.98 6.33
C GLU A 259 8.28 10.85 5.94
N MET A 260 8.76 9.65 5.60
CA MET A 260 10.13 9.45 5.17
C MET A 260 10.45 10.25 3.90
N SER A 261 11.67 10.77 3.82
CA SER A 261 12.17 11.52 2.66
C SER A 261 12.30 10.66 1.41
N THR A 262 12.48 9.35 1.58
CA THR A 262 12.56 8.38 0.49
C THR A 262 11.17 8.00 0.02
N PHE A 263 10.76 8.52 -1.14
CA PHE A 263 9.40 8.39 -1.68
C PHE A 263 8.90 6.94 -1.77
N ASP A 264 9.73 6.01 -2.27
CA ASP A 264 9.31 4.61 -2.45
C ASP A 264 9.00 3.94 -1.10
N LEU A 265 9.81 4.22 -0.08
CA LEU A 265 9.63 3.68 1.27
C LEU A 265 8.42 4.29 1.97
N ALA A 266 8.27 5.62 1.88
CA ALA A 266 7.10 6.31 2.43
C ALA A 266 5.80 5.82 1.78
N SER A 267 5.81 5.60 0.47
CA SER A 267 4.66 5.09 -0.29
C SER A 267 4.32 3.64 0.07
N ASP A 268 5.32 2.78 0.22
CA ASP A 268 5.13 1.40 0.65
C ASP A 268 4.61 1.30 2.10
N ALA A 269 5.16 2.11 3.00
CA ALA A 269 4.67 2.25 4.37
C ALA A 269 3.23 2.76 4.39
N PHE A 270 2.88 3.75 3.56
CA PHE A 270 1.53 4.27 3.46
C PHE A 270 0.53 3.22 2.95
N ALA A 271 0.94 2.39 1.99
CA ALA A 271 0.10 1.29 1.52
C ALA A 271 -0.22 0.30 2.65
N THR A 272 0.77 -0.02 3.48
CA THR A 272 0.59 -0.90 4.65
C THR A 272 -0.27 -0.25 5.74
N PHE A 273 -0.02 1.03 6.04
CA PHE A 273 -0.81 1.83 6.98
C PHE A 273 -2.28 1.92 6.56
N LYS A 274 -2.54 2.17 5.27
CA LYS A 274 -3.89 2.16 4.70
C LYS A 274 -4.55 0.80 4.85
N ASP A 275 -3.87 -0.30 4.51
CA ASP A 275 -4.43 -1.65 4.63
C ASP A 275 -4.81 -1.97 6.08
N LEU A 276 -3.96 -1.62 7.06
CA LEU A 276 -4.25 -1.79 8.49
C LEU A 276 -5.48 -1.02 8.97
N LEU A 277 -5.78 0.13 8.37
CA LEU A 277 -6.92 0.98 8.73
C LEU A 277 -8.20 0.72 7.93
N THR A 278 -8.14 -0.07 6.85
CA THR A 278 -9.28 -0.18 5.91
C THR A 278 -9.66 -1.60 5.50
N LYS A 279 -8.82 -2.61 5.74
CA LYS A 279 -9.05 -3.97 5.24
C LYS A 279 -10.10 -4.74 6.03
N HIS A 280 -9.95 -4.80 7.36
CA HIS A 280 -10.86 -5.53 8.25
C HIS A 280 -11.84 -4.57 8.92
N LYS A 281 -12.94 -4.27 8.24
CA LYS A 281 -13.84 -3.14 8.56
C LYS A 281 -14.29 -3.06 10.02
N ILE A 282 -14.69 -4.19 10.60
CA ILE A 282 -15.18 -4.26 11.98
C ILE A 282 -14.03 -3.99 12.96
N LEU A 283 -12.90 -4.69 12.79
CA LEU A 283 -11.70 -4.51 13.59
C LEU A 283 -11.16 -3.06 13.53
N CYS A 284 -11.09 -2.48 12.34
CA CYS A 284 -10.61 -1.10 12.16
C CYS A 284 -11.55 -0.09 12.82
N ALA A 285 -12.87 -0.27 12.69
CA ALA A 285 -13.86 0.60 13.32
C ALA A 285 -13.76 0.56 14.85
N GLU A 286 -13.68 -0.64 15.43
CA GLU A 286 -13.48 -0.84 16.88
C GLU A 286 -12.20 -0.14 17.36
N PHE A 287 -11.09 -0.35 16.67
CA PHE A 287 -9.80 0.27 17.00
C PHE A 287 -9.86 1.80 16.94
N LEU A 288 -10.41 2.36 15.86
CA LEU A 288 -10.51 3.81 15.66
C LEU A 288 -11.40 4.48 16.71
N GLU A 289 -12.48 3.81 17.13
CA GLU A 289 -13.37 4.31 18.17
C GLU A 289 -12.65 4.34 19.53
N GLN A 290 -12.00 3.23 19.91
CA GLN A 290 -11.31 3.10 21.19
C GLN A 290 -10.06 3.99 21.31
N ASN A 291 -9.37 4.23 20.20
CA ASN A 291 -8.09 4.97 20.17
C ASN A 291 -8.20 6.34 19.50
N TYR A 292 -9.43 6.87 19.39
CA TYR A 292 -9.73 8.06 18.59
C TYR A 292 -8.75 9.22 18.84
N ASP A 293 -8.60 9.64 20.10
CA ASP A 293 -7.87 10.88 20.41
C ASP A 293 -6.37 10.74 20.07
N LYS A 294 -5.79 9.55 20.32
CA LYS A 294 -4.40 9.25 19.98
C LYS A 294 -4.19 9.16 18.47
N VAL A 295 -5.04 8.41 17.77
CA VAL A 295 -4.94 8.22 16.32
C VAL A 295 -5.12 9.55 15.59
N PHE A 296 -6.19 10.29 15.86
CA PHE A 296 -6.48 11.54 15.16
C PHE A 296 -5.56 12.70 15.59
N GLY A 297 -4.99 12.65 16.79
CA GLY A 297 -3.91 13.55 17.20
C GLY A 297 -2.66 13.39 16.32
N HIS A 298 -2.23 12.17 16.05
CA HIS A 298 -1.15 11.90 15.09
C HIS A 298 -1.58 12.19 13.63
N TYR A 299 -2.81 11.82 13.26
CA TYR A 299 -3.32 12.01 11.90
C TYR A 299 -3.36 13.48 11.47
N GLN A 300 -3.65 14.39 12.41
CA GLN A 300 -3.62 15.83 12.14
C GLN A 300 -2.26 16.30 11.61
N GLN A 301 -1.16 15.71 12.08
CA GLN A 301 0.19 16.05 11.62
C GLN A 301 0.37 15.71 10.14
N LEU A 302 -0.18 14.57 9.69
CA LEU A 302 -0.15 14.16 8.28
C LEU A 302 -0.93 15.11 7.38
N LEU A 303 -2.08 15.61 7.86
CA LEU A 303 -2.92 16.57 7.12
C LEU A 303 -2.26 17.96 6.98
N THR A 304 -1.30 18.27 7.85
CA THR A 304 -0.51 19.50 7.82
C THR A 304 0.93 19.28 7.35
N SER A 305 1.25 18.11 6.80
CA SER A 305 2.60 17.80 6.34
C SER A 305 3.04 18.69 5.18
N GLU A 306 4.32 19.04 5.15
CA GLU A 306 4.96 19.71 4.01
C GLU A 306 5.17 18.73 2.83
N ASN A 307 5.14 17.41 3.08
CA ASN A 307 5.20 16.41 2.03
C ASN A 307 3.86 16.35 1.29
N TYR A 308 3.85 16.87 0.06
CA TYR A 308 2.65 16.91 -0.80
C TYR A 308 1.97 15.53 -0.94
N VAL A 309 2.75 14.47 -1.13
CA VAL A 309 2.20 13.13 -1.34
C VAL A 309 1.54 12.63 -0.07
N THR A 310 2.25 12.71 1.07
CA THR A 310 1.72 12.27 2.36
C THR A 310 0.48 13.05 2.74
N LYS A 311 0.50 14.38 2.62
CA LYS A 311 -0.66 15.25 2.87
C LYS A 311 -1.85 14.87 2.00
N ARG A 312 -1.65 14.70 0.68
CA ARG A 312 -2.73 14.35 -0.25
C ARG A 312 -3.30 12.96 0.04
N GLN A 313 -2.46 11.94 0.19
CA GLN A 313 -2.91 10.58 0.40
C GLN A 313 -3.59 10.40 1.76
N SER A 314 -3.11 11.10 2.79
CA SER A 314 -3.74 11.11 4.12
C SER A 314 -5.09 11.80 4.08
N LEU A 315 -5.23 12.90 3.34
CA LEU A 315 -6.54 13.56 3.18
C LEU A 315 -7.55 12.68 2.43
N LYS A 316 -7.10 11.97 1.38
CA LYS A 316 -7.91 10.98 0.67
C LYS A 316 -8.34 9.84 1.59
N LEU A 317 -7.40 9.26 2.33
CA LEU A 317 -7.67 8.17 3.27
C LEU A 317 -8.62 8.62 4.38
N LEU A 318 -8.49 9.85 4.90
CA LEU A 318 -9.45 10.41 5.86
C LEU A 318 -10.87 10.43 5.29
N GLY A 319 -11.04 10.88 4.03
CA GLY A 319 -12.33 10.83 3.35
C GLY A 319 -12.89 9.41 3.27
N GLU A 320 -12.07 8.43 2.90
CA GLU A 320 -12.44 7.01 2.85
C GLU A 320 -12.86 6.49 4.24
N LEU A 321 -12.13 6.83 5.30
CA LEU A 321 -12.43 6.40 6.67
C LEU A 321 -13.73 6.99 7.19
N LEU A 322 -13.97 8.28 6.96
CA LEU A 322 -15.17 8.97 7.46
C LEU A 322 -16.44 8.56 6.70
N LEU A 323 -16.32 8.18 5.43
CA LEU A 323 -17.45 7.75 4.61
C LEU A 323 -17.79 6.26 4.76
N ASP A 324 -16.93 5.48 5.43
CA ASP A 324 -17.19 4.07 5.69
C ASP A 324 -18.30 3.91 6.75
N ARG A 325 -19.33 3.12 6.42
CA ARG A 325 -20.49 2.90 7.29
C ARG A 325 -20.15 2.31 8.66
N HIS A 326 -19.04 1.56 8.77
CA HIS A 326 -18.64 0.95 10.05
C HIS A 326 -18.02 2.01 10.99
N ASN A 327 -17.50 3.10 10.44
CA ASN A 327 -16.85 4.18 11.19
C ASN A 327 -17.82 5.29 11.60
N PHE A 328 -19.12 5.01 11.68
CA PHE A 328 -20.15 6.02 11.95
C PHE A 328 -19.90 6.81 13.25
N THR A 329 -19.52 6.12 14.33
CA THR A 329 -19.20 6.75 15.63
C THR A 329 -18.00 7.68 15.50
N THR A 330 -16.91 7.18 14.91
CA THR A 330 -15.68 7.94 14.63
C THR A 330 -15.96 9.15 13.76
N MET A 331 -16.73 8.99 12.68
CA MET A 331 -17.13 10.07 11.78
C MET A 331 -17.92 11.14 12.54
N THR A 332 -18.93 10.74 13.32
CA THR A 332 -19.78 11.66 14.10
C THR A 332 -18.94 12.47 15.09
N LYS A 333 -17.98 11.84 15.78
CA LYS A 333 -17.03 12.54 16.66
C LYS A 333 -16.17 13.52 15.87
N TYR A 334 -15.63 13.11 14.72
CA TYR A 334 -14.77 13.94 13.88
C TYR A 334 -15.44 15.21 13.37
N ILE A 335 -16.66 15.09 12.83
CA ILE A 335 -17.38 16.22 12.24
C ILE A 335 -18.01 17.17 13.28
N SER A 336 -18.05 16.77 14.55
CA SER A 336 -18.54 17.58 15.65
C SER A 336 -17.52 18.62 16.15
N ASN A 337 -16.24 18.46 15.78
CA ASN A 337 -15.13 19.28 16.23
C ASN A 337 -14.91 20.49 15.29
N ALA A 338 -14.99 21.70 15.85
CA ALA A 338 -14.82 22.96 15.15
C ALA A 338 -13.44 23.13 14.50
N ASP A 339 -12.37 22.62 15.10
CA ASP A 339 -11.02 22.78 14.58
C ASP A 339 -10.78 21.90 13.35
N ASN A 340 -11.39 20.71 13.31
CA ASN A 340 -11.40 19.88 12.11
C ASN A 340 -12.10 20.58 10.94
N LEU A 341 -13.24 21.25 11.19
CA LEU A 341 -13.93 22.03 10.15
C LEU A 341 -13.04 23.18 9.63
N LYS A 342 -12.41 23.95 10.54
CA LYS A 342 -11.51 25.04 10.15
C LYS A 342 -10.34 24.51 9.31
N LEU A 343 -9.76 23.38 9.69
CA LEU A 343 -8.69 22.74 8.92
C LEU A 343 -9.17 22.40 7.51
N MET A 344 -10.32 21.74 7.36
CA MET A 344 -10.87 21.41 6.03
C MET A 344 -11.18 22.65 5.19
N MET A 345 -11.74 23.71 5.80
CA MET A 345 -11.99 24.99 5.12
C MET A 345 -10.70 25.68 4.66
N ASN A 346 -9.61 25.57 5.43
CA ASN A 346 -8.31 26.07 5.01
C ASN A 346 -7.71 25.24 3.87
N LEU A 347 -7.85 23.91 3.92
CA LEU A 347 -7.37 22.99 2.87
C LEU A 347 -8.13 23.15 1.55
N LEU A 348 -9.41 23.57 1.57
CA LEU A 348 -10.13 23.99 0.36
C LEU A 348 -9.45 25.15 -0.38
N ARG A 349 -8.61 25.93 0.32
CA ARG A 349 -7.86 27.07 -0.23
C ARG A 349 -6.37 26.75 -0.39
N ASP A 350 -5.96 25.49 -0.28
CA ASP A 350 -4.56 25.08 -0.44
C ASP A 350 -4.03 25.46 -1.84
N LYS A 351 -2.73 25.70 -2.00
CA LYS A 351 -2.11 26.01 -3.30
C LYS A 351 -2.33 24.90 -4.35
N SER A 352 -2.50 23.65 -3.90
CA SER A 352 -2.69 22.50 -4.77
C SER A 352 -4.15 22.19 -5.04
N ARG A 353 -4.57 22.29 -6.32
CA ARG A 353 -5.90 21.88 -6.81
C ARG A 353 -6.27 20.44 -6.39
N ASN A 354 -5.31 19.54 -6.31
CA ASN A 354 -5.60 18.16 -5.90
C ASN A 354 -5.87 18.05 -4.40
N ILE A 355 -5.16 18.83 -3.55
CA ILE A 355 -5.44 18.87 -2.11
C ILE A 355 -6.82 19.50 -1.86
N GLN A 356 -7.13 20.60 -2.56
CA GLN A 356 -8.45 21.23 -2.51
C GLN A 356 -9.56 20.22 -2.81
N PHE A 357 -9.38 19.39 -3.85
CA PHE A 357 -10.34 18.38 -4.25
C PHE A 357 -10.54 17.28 -3.19
N GLU A 358 -9.46 16.73 -2.62
CA GLU A 358 -9.62 15.75 -1.52
C GLU A 358 -10.23 16.40 -0.26
N ALA A 359 -9.88 17.67 0.03
CA ALA A 359 -10.46 18.43 1.14
C ALA A 359 -11.97 18.62 0.98
N PHE A 360 -12.45 18.80 -0.25
CA PHE A 360 -13.87 18.88 -0.56
C PHE A 360 -14.61 17.61 -0.16
N HIS A 361 -14.04 16.43 -0.40
CA HIS A 361 -14.67 15.17 -0.01
C HIS A 361 -14.76 14.95 1.50
N VAL A 362 -13.91 15.59 2.30
CA VAL A 362 -14.04 15.60 3.76
C VAL A 362 -15.00 16.70 4.22
N PHE A 363 -14.87 17.91 3.66
CA PHE A 363 -15.73 19.06 3.96
C PHE A 363 -17.21 18.76 3.70
N LYS A 364 -17.53 18.00 2.63
CA LYS A 364 -18.91 17.63 2.33
C LYS A 364 -19.58 16.88 3.48
N VAL A 365 -18.83 16.08 4.24
CA VAL A 365 -19.37 15.30 5.36
C VAL A 365 -19.86 16.21 6.49
N PHE A 366 -19.15 17.31 6.77
CA PHE A 366 -19.56 18.31 7.76
C PHE A 366 -20.88 19.01 7.40
N VAL A 367 -21.06 19.32 6.12
CA VAL A 367 -22.24 20.05 5.64
C VAL A 367 -23.42 19.10 5.45
N ALA A 368 -23.20 17.94 4.83
CA ALA A 368 -24.26 17.02 4.45
C ALA A 368 -24.84 16.21 5.63
N SER A 369 -24.13 16.15 6.76
CA SER A 369 -24.59 15.62 8.05
C SER A 369 -25.70 16.48 8.68
N SER A 370 -26.70 16.91 7.94
CA SER A 370 -27.82 17.68 8.50
C SER A 370 -29.15 17.47 7.82
N ASN A 371 -29.19 16.67 6.74
CA ASN A 371 -30.44 16.26 6.14
C ASN A 371 -30.35 14.80 5.68
N LYS A 372 -31.44 14.08 5.96
CA LYS A 372 -31.60 12.61 5.98
C LYS A 372 -31.39 11.90 4.62
N SER A 373 -30.90 12.57 3.58
CA SER A 373 -31.15 12.16 2.18
C SER A 373 -29.95 12.31 1.24
N ILE A 374 -28.76 11.77 1.57
CA ILE A 374 -27.61 11.97 0.67
C ILE A 374 -26.74 10.80 0.22
N LEU A 375 -26.98 9.54 0.59
CA LEU A 375 -26.10 8.45 0.13
C LEU A 375 -26.83 7.34 -0.63
N LEU A 376 -27.71 7.72 -1.56
CA LEU A 376 -28.61 6.78 -2.25
C LEU A 376 -28.42 6.64 -3.78
N LYS A 377 -27.27 7.00 -4.36
CA LYS A 377 -27.12 6.88 -5.84
C LYS A 377 -26.21 5.77 -6.38
N ASN A 378 -25.37 5.09 -5.61
CA ASN A 378 -24.60 3.96 -6.15
C ASN A 378 -24.55 2.75 -5.20
N GLN A 379 -25.27 1.70 -5.61
CA GLN A 379 -25.23 0.29 -5.14
C GLN A 379 -24.74 0.00 -3.71
N ALA A 380 -25.52 0.39 -2.71
CA ALA A 380 -25.86 -0.39 -1.51
C ALA A 380 -26.63 0.52 -0.57
N LYS A 381 -27.92 0.22 -0.45
CA LYS A 381 -28.90 0.87 0.41
C LYS A 381 -28.51 0.69 1.90
N LEU A 382 -27.57 1.48 2.45
CA LEU A 382 -27.30 1.61 3.89
C LEU A 382 -26.12 2.57 4.17
N VAL A 383 -26.38 3.87 4.30
CA VAL A 383 -25.58 4.73 5.19
C VAL A 383 -26.54 5.64 5.96
N PHE A 384 -26.64 5.35 7.25
CA PHE A 384 -27.45 6.07 8.20
C PHE A 384 -26.94 7.51 8.35
N VAL A 385 -27.88 8.43 8.19
CA VAL A 385 -28.04 9.74 8.84
C VAL A 385 -26.92 10.10 9.83
N ALA A 386 -25.92 10.85 9.38
CA ALA A 386 -25.02 11.55 10.28
C ALA A 386 -25.75 12.75 10.91
N ASN A 387 -25.74 12.81 12.24
CA ASN A 387 -26.22 13.85 13.15
C ASN A 387 -27.25 14.87 12.59
N PRO A 388 -28.56 14.70 12.82
CA PRO A 388 -29.59 15.67 12.41
C PRO A 388 -29.33 17.11 12.91
N ASN A 389 -28.58 17.26 14.01
CA ASN A 389 -28.32 18.52 14.68
C ASN A 389 -26.83 18.79 14.71
N LYS A 390 -26.31 19.50 13.69
CA LYS A 390 -24.91 20.01 13.71
C LYS A 390 -24.61 20.62 15.08
N SER A 391 -23.44 20.33 15.63
CA SER A 391 -23.05 20.94 16.90
C SER A 391 -23.05 22.46 16.76
N LYS A 392 -23.45 23.18 17.81
CA LYS A 392 -23.55 24.65 17.79
C LYS A 392 -22.27 25.32 17.25
N PRO A 393 -21.04 24.91 17.65
CA PRO A 393 -19.82 25.48 17.09
C PRO A 393 -19.67 25.29 15.57
N ILE A 394 -20.10 24.14 15.04
CA ILE A 394 -20.06 23.85 13.60
C ILE A 394 -21.07 24.71 12.85
N LEU A 395 -22.30 24.79 13.36
CA LEU A 395 -23.35 25.61 12.77
C LEU A 395 -22.96 27.09 12.75
N ASP A 396 -22.41 27.61 13.86
CA ASP A 396 -21.99 29.01 13.98
C ASP A 396 -20.88 29.34 12.97
N ILE A 397 -19.91 28.46 12.76
CA ILE A 397 -18.85 28.65 11.75
C ILE A 397 -19.45 28.69 10.34
N LEU A 398 -20.34 27.76 10.01
CA LEU A 398 -20.96 27.69 8.68
C LEU A 398 -21.85 28.91 8.40
N LEU A 399 -22.68 29.33 9.37
CA LEU A 399 -23.52 30.53 9.26
C LEU A 399 -22.69 31.80 9.11
N LYS A 400 -21.65 31.98 9.94
CA LYS A 400 -20.74 33.14 9.87
C LYS A 400 -20.06 33.27 8.51
N ASN A 401 -19.83 32.16 7.81
CA ASN A 401 -19.16 32.13 6.51
C ASN A 401 -20.11 31.81 5.34
N GLN A 402 -21.42 31.81 5.55
CA GLN A 402 -22.41 31.27 4.60
C GLN A 402 -22.30 31.90 3.20
N ALA A 403 -22.37 33.23 3.10
CA ALA A 403 -22.31 33.94 1.82
C ALA A 403 -20.99 33.66 1.07
N LYS A 404 -19.86 33.73 1.79
CA LYS A 404 -18.53 33.48 1.24
C LYS A 404 -18.35 32.03 0.78
N LEU A 405 -18.89 31.06 1.52
CA LEU A 405 -18.86 29.65 1.15
C LEU A 405 -19.66 29.36 -0.12
N VAL A 406 -20.85 29.96 -0.24
CA VAL A 406 -21.69 29.83 -1.44
C VAL A 406 -20.99 30.39 -2.67
N GLU A 407 -20.42 31.59 -2.56
CA GLU A 407 -19.65 32.21 -3.63
C GLU A 407 -18.43 31.37 -4.00
N PHE A 408 -17.64 30.95 -3.00
CA PHE A 408 -16.46 30.12 -3.18
C PHE A 408 -16.79 28.80 -3.91
N LEU A 409 -17.80 28.06 -3.44
CA LEU A 409 -18.19 26.77 -4.02
C LEU A 409 -18.76 26.93 -5.44
N THR A 410 -19.39 28.06 -5.76
CA THR A 410 -19.89 28.33 -7.12
C THR A 410 -18.72 28.41 -8.12
N GLY A 411 -17.60 29.02 -7.71
CA GLY A 411 -16.37 29.10 -8.52
C GLY A 411 -15.41 27.90 -8.36
N PHE A 412 -15.74 26.93 -7.50
CA PHE A 412 -14.83 25.83 -7.15
C PHE A 412 -14.78 24.77 -8.26
N HIS A 413 -13.58 24.54 -8.81
CA HIS A 413 -13.28 23.54 -9.85
C HIS A 413 -14.30 23.45 -10.99
N THR A 414 -14.67 24.59 -11.58
CA THR A 414 -15.62 24.66 -12.71
C THR A 414 -15.09 24.04 -14.00
N ASP A 415 -13.79 23.79 -14.08
CA ASP A 415 -13.09 23.07 -15.15
C ASP A 415 -13.41 21.56 -15.18
N ARG A 416 -13.95 20.98 -14.09
CA ARG A 416 -14.31 19.55 -14.01
C ARG A 416 -15.73 19.28 -14.52
N THR A 417 -16.00 19.62 -15.77
CA THR A 417 -17.35 19.47 -16.36
C THR A 417 -17.75 18.01 -16.64
N GLU A 418 -16.77 17.13 -16.85
CA GLU A 418 -17.01 15.69 -17.12
C GLU A 418 -17.31 14.87 -15.85
N ASP A 419 -17.08 15.43 -14.66
CA ASP A 419 -17.32 14.75 -13.37
C ASP A 419 -18.72 15.10 -12.84
N GLU A 420 -19.74 14.40 -13.37
CA GLU A 420 -21.14 14.64 -13.00
C GLU A 420 -21.38 14.48 -11.50
N GLN A 421 -20.76 13.46 -10.87
CA GLN A 421 -20.91 13.21 -9.44
C GLN A 421 -20.39 14.39 -8.62
N PHE A 422 -19.21 14.91 -8.94
CA PHE A 422 -18.66 16.09 -8.26
C PHE A 422 -19.56 17.32 -8.42
N ASN A 423 -20.09 17.56 -9.61
CA ASN A 423 -20.96 18.71 -9.87
C ASN A 423 -22.29 18.61 -9.12
N ASP A 424 -22.89 17.41 -9.05
CA ASP A 424 -24.08 17.12 -8.23
C ASP A 424 -23.82 17.35 -6.75
N GLU A 425 -22.71 16.81 -6.22
CA GLU A 425 -22.30 16.99 -4.83
C GLU A 425 -22.08 18.49 -4.50
N LYS A 426 -21.42 19.23 -5.39
CA LYS A 426 -21.17 20.67 -5.23
C LYS A 426 -22.47 21.48 -5.21
N ALA A 427 -23.38 21.22 -6.15
CA ALA A 427 -24.67 21.89 -6.22
C ALA A 427 -25.52 21.61 -4.97
N TYR A 428 -25.49 20.36 -4.49
CA TYR A 428 -26.15 19.98 -3.24
C TYR A 428 -25.58 20.75 -2.05
N LEU A 429 -24.26 20.83 -1.91
CA LEU A 429 -23.62 21.54 -0.79
C LEU A 429 -23.96 23.03 -0.80
N ILE A 430 -23.96 23.67 -1.98
CA ILE A 430 -24.37 25.07 -2.14
C ILE A 430 -25.81 25.26 -1.63
N LYS A 431 -26.72 24.37 -2.03
CA LYS A 431 -28.11 24.40 -1.56
C LYS A 431 -28.20 24.25 -0.04
N GLN A 432 -27.53 23.25 0.53
CA GLN A 432 -27.54 23.01 1.98
C GLN A 432 -27.01 24.19 2.77
N ILE A 433 -25.93 24.83 2.30
CA ILE A 433 -25.34 25.99 2.98
C ILE A 433 -26.31 27.18 2.94
N ARG A 434 -26.99 27.43 1.81
CA ARG A 434 -28.02 28.49 1.70
C ARG A 434 -29.21 28.26 2.63
N GLU A 435 -29.60 27.00 2.82
CA GLU A 435 -30.75 26.59 3.65
C GLU A 435 -30.40 26.46 5.15
N LEU A 436 -29.14 26.72 5.55
CA LEU A 436 -28.76 26.72 6.97
C LEU A 436 -29.56 27.76 7.74
N GLN A 437 -30.20 27.31 8.82
CA GLN A 437 -30.89 28.16 9.78
C GLN A 437 -30.19 28.12 11.15
N PRO A 438 -30.25 29.20 11.94
CA PRO A 438 -29.85 29.18 13.34
C PRO A 438 -30.61 28.09 14.11
N ALA A 439 -29.96 27.48 15.10
CA ALA A 439 -30.66 26.55 15.99
C ALA A 439 -31.82 27.30 16.68
N PRO A 440 -33.01 26.68 16.80
CA PRO A 440 -34.11 27.28 17.53
C PRO A 440 -33.63 27.61 18.94
N GLN A 441 -33.74 28.89 19.33
CA GLN A 441 -33.47 29.31 20.70
C GLN A 441 -34.52 28.62 21.57
N GLY A 442 -34.11 27.65 22.38
CA GLY A 442 -34.98 27.05 23.38
C GLY A 442 -35.50 28.17 24.28
N VAL A 443 -36.83 28.32 24.31
CA VAL A 443 -37.55 29.11 25.32
C VAL A 443 -37.53 28.33 26.62
#